data_AF-A0A0R3NX98-F1
#
_entry.id   AF-A0A0R3NX98-F1
#
_cell.length_a   1.000
_cell.length_b   1.000
_cell.length_c   1.000
_cell.angle_alpha   90.00
_cell.angle_beta   90.00
_cell.angle_gamma   90.00
#
_symmetry.space_group_name_H-M   'P 1'
#
loop_
_entity.id
_entity.type
_entity.pdbx_description
1 polymer ?
#
loop_
_entity_poly.entity_id
_entity_poly.type
_entity_poly.pdbx_seq_one_letter_code
_entity_poly.pdbx_strand_id
1 'polypeptide(L)'
;MSEVSKRHLIVALIDRSDENGKMTAAQWKLVQAQLVETLFSRIEEDPSAPMPTFDGAGWLNGVKILKCNDDPTRQWLVQKVPLLEALWEGAKLEVVDRELIPSIPKAKVLFPIDVQG
;
A
#
# COMPACT_ATOMS: atom_id res chain seq x y z
N MET A 1 0.94 -24.37 -8.67
CA MET A 1 1.35 -22.95 -8.85
C MET A 1 2.36 -22.62 -7.76
N SER A 2 3.49 -21.99 -8.11
CA SER A 2 4.60 -21.78 -7.17
C SER A 2 4.32 -20.68 -6.15
N GLU A 3 4.94 -20.75 -4.97
CA GLU A 3 4.97 -19.67 -3.96
C GLU A 3 5.49 -18.34 -4.54
N VAL A 4 6.40 -18.40 -5.52
CA VAL A 4 6.95 -17.23 -6.22
C VAL A 4 5.87 -16.52 -7.01
N SER A 5 4.96 -17.26 -7.63
CA SER A 5 3.84 -16.71 -8.40
C SER A 5 2.81 -15.98 -7.53
N LYS A 6 2.82 -16.09 -6.19
CA LYS A 6 1.86 -15.36 -5.33
C LYS A 6 2.42 -14.07 -4.72
N ARG A 7 3.73 -13.82 -4.82
CA ARG A 7 4.36 -12.64 -4.20
C ARG A 7 3.90 -11.33 -4.79
N HIS A 8 3.61 -11.29 -6.10
CA HIS A 8 3.13 -10.09 -6.77
C HIS A 8 1.73 -9.67 -6.29
N LEU A 9 0.97 -10.57 -5.65
CA LEU A 9 -0.34 -10.26 -5.05
C LEU A 9 -0.22 -9.55 -3.69
N ILE A 10 0.99 -9.50 -3.12
CA ILE A 10 1.28 -8.72 -1.91
C ILE A 10 1.76 -7.33 -2.35
N VAL A 11 0.91 -6.34 -2.14
CA VAL A 11 1.15 -4.95 -2.53
C VAL A 11 1.28 -4.05 -1.30
N ALA A 12 1.98 -2.94 -1.50
CA ALA A 12 2.08 -1.86 -0.53
C ALA A 12 1.24 -0.67 -0.99
N LEU A 13 0.42 -0.13 -0.08
CA LEU A 13 -0.24 1.15 -0.28
C LEU A 13 0.61 2.21 0.42
N ILE A 14 1.10 3.16 -0.36
CA ILE A 14 2.02 4.19 0.09
C ILE A 14 1.43 5.59 -0.11
N ASP A 15 1.83 6.52 0.74
CA ASP A 15 1.61 7.95 0.52
C ASP A 15 2.92 8.60 0.07
N ARG A 16 2.99 9.06 -1.18
CA ARG A 16 4.16 9.72 -1.78
C ARG A 16 4.44 11.10 -1.19
N SER A 17 3.54 11.65 -0.39
CA SER A 17 3.84 12.85 0.38
C SER A 17 4.78 12.57 1.58
N ASP A 18 4.86 11.30 2.01
CA ASP A 18 5.83 10.82 2.99
C ASP A 18 7.04 10.19 2.27
N GLU A 19 8.25 10.62 2.65
CA GLU A 19 9.52 10.14 2.06
C GLU A 19 9.74 8.62 2.19
N ASN A 20 9.09 7.97 3.15
CA ASN A 20 9.13 6.53 3.37
C ASN A 20 7.84 5.82 2.94
N GLY A 21 6.91 6.52 2.29
CA GLY A 21 5.64 5.97 1.83
C GLY A 21 4.66 5.64 2.97
N LYS A 22 4.85 6.18 4.18
CA LYS A 22 4.08 5.77 5.37
C LYS A 22 2.69 6.40 5.40
N MET A 23 1.81 5.79 6.17
CA MET A 23 0.57 6.40 6.60
C MET A 23 0.24 6.02 8.04
N THR A 24 -0.47 6.89 8.73
CA THR A 24 -0.99 6.62 10.09
C THR A 24 -2.19 5.68 10.04
N ALA A 25 -2.55 5.10 11.19
CA ALA A 25 -3.76 4.30 11.32
C ALA A 25 -5.05 5.11 11.05
N ALA A 26 -5.04 6.42 11.36
CA ALA A 26 -6.16 7.31 11.08
C ALA A 26 -6.32 7.55 9.57
N GLN A 27 -5.22 7.84 8.86
CA GLN A 27 -5.21 7.96 7.40
C GLN A 27 -5.65 6.66 6.73
N TRP A 28 -5.18 5.50 7.22
CA TRP A 28 -5.64 4.20 6.71
C TRP A 28 -7.15 4.01 6.82
N LYS A 29 -7.78 4.46 7.91
CA LYS A 29 -9.25 4.37 8.05
C LYS A 29 -9.97 5.16 6.96
N LEU A 30 -9.45 6.32 6.56
CA LEU A 30 -10.03 7.13 5.49
C LEU A 30 -9.90 6.41 4.14
N VAL A 31 -8.73 5.85 3.85
CA VAL A 31 -8.50 5.03 2.64
C VAL A 31 -9.44 3.84 2.62
N GLN A 32 -9.55 3.12 3.74
CA GLN A 32 -10.41 1.94 3.84
C GLN A 32 -11.88 2.29 3.62
N ALA A 33 -12.37 3.39 4.20
CA ALA A 33 -13.75 3.84 3.97
C ALA A 33 -14.00 4.11 2.48
N GLN A 34 -13.11 4.82 1.80
CA GLN A 34 -13.26 5.14 0.38
C GLN A 34 -13.14 3.92 -0.54
N LEU A 35 -12.29 2.95 -0.20
CA LEU A 35 -12.24 1.68 -0.91
C LEU A 35 -13.56 0.92 -0.77
N VAL A 36 -14.18 0.94 0.41
CA VAL A 36 -15.49 0.33 0.64
C VAL A 36 -16.58 1.03 -0.17
N GLU A 37 -16.62 2.37 -0.19
CA GLU A 37 -17.55 3.13 -1.05
C GLU A 37 -17.37 2.78 -2.54
N THR A 38 -16.12 2.68 -3.00
CA THR A 38 -15.80 2.29 -4.38
C THR A 38 -16.28 0.86 -4.70
N LEU A 39 -16.25 -0.05 -3.73
CA LEU A 39 -16.80 -1.40 -3.89
C LEU A 39 -18.32 -1.37 -4.00
N PHE A 40 -19.02 -0.54 -3.21
CA PHE A 40 -20.46 -0.38 -3.33
C PHE A 40 -20.87 0.19 -4.68
N SER A 41 -20.22 1.27 -5.15
CA SER A 41 -20.50 1.82 -6.48
C SER A 41 -20.28 0.80 -7.59
N ARG A 42 -19.25 -0.04 -7.50
CA ARG A 42 -19.02 -1.12 -8.46
C ARG A 42 -20.16 -2.13 -8.50
N ILE A 43 -20.70 -2.52 -7.34
CA ILE A 43 -21.83 -3.45 -7.26
C ILE A 43 -23.06 -2.83 -7.94
N GLU A 44 -23.28 -1.53 -7.76
CA GLU A 44 -24.40 -0.82 -8.40
C GLU A 44 -24.22 -0.69 -9.92
N GLU A 45 -22.99 -0.45 -10.38
CA GLU A 45 -22.65 -0.32 -11.81
C GLU A 45 -22.73 -1.65 -12.58
N ASP A 46 -22.14 -2.72 -12.02
CA ASP A 46 -22.15 -4.07 -12.61
C ASP A 46 -22.16 -5.15 -11.52
N PRO A 47 -23.36 -5.60 -11.08
CA PRO A 47 -23.50 -6.63 -10.06
C PRO A 47 -22.93 -8.00 -10.47
N SER A 48 -22.69 -8.21 -11.77
CA SER A 48 -22.20 -9.49 -12.31
C SER A 48 -20.68 -9.56 -12.36
N ALA A 49 -19.99 -8.42 -12.26
CA ALA A 49 -18.54 -8.37 -12.28
C ALA A 49 -17.95 -9.00 -11.00
N PRO A 50 -16.81 -9.70 -11.11
CA PRO A 50 -16.09 -10.18 -9.94
C PRO A 50 -15.72 -9.02 -9.01
N MET A 51 -15.98 -9.23 -7.72
CA MET A 51 -15.60 -8.29 -6.67
C MET A 51 -14.14 -8.48 -6.28
N PRO A 52 -13.36 -7.40 -6.07
CA PRO A 52 -12.03 -7.49 -5.50
C PRO A 52 -12.06 -8.21 -4.14
N THR A 53 -11.15 -9.15 -3.92
CA THR A 53 -11.07 -9.91 -2.66
C THR A 53 -9.65 -10.00 -2.10
N PHE A 54 -9.54 -9.97 -0.78
CA PHE A 54 -8.28 -9.93 -0.05
C PHE A 54 -8.21 -11.09 0.94
N ASP A 55 -7.03 -11.68 1.14
CA ASP A 55 -6.78 -12.71 2.17
C ASP A 55 -5.95 -12.20 3.36
N GLY A 56 -5.56 -10.91 3.35
CA GLY A 56 -4.86 -10.33 4.48
C GLY A 56 -4.52 -8.86 4.32
N ALA A 57 -4.32 -8.22 5.46
CA ALA A 57 -3.78 -6.87 5.55
C ALA A 57 -2.83 -6.78 6.75
N GLY A 58 -1.79 -5.98 6.62
CA GLY A 58 -0.78 -5.81 7.66
C GLY A 58 -0.05 -4.48 7.55
N TRP A 59 1.00 -4.35 8.35
CA TRP A 59 1.88 -3.18 8.34
C TRP A 59 3.33 -3.63 8.21
N LEU A 60 4.12 -2.89 7.45
CA LEU A 60 5.55 -3.08 7.32
C LEU A 60 6.24 -1.71 7.42
N ASN A 61 6.99 -1.46 8.50
CA ASN A 61 7.72 -0.20 8.71
C ASN A 61 6.86 1.07 8.59
N GLY A 62 5.56 1.00 8.96
CA GLY A 62 4.61 2.11 8.84
C GLY A 62 3.90 2.22 7.49
N VAL A 63 4.18 1.31 6.56
CA VAL A 63 3.50 1.19 5.26
C VAL A 63 2.41 0.14 5.35
N LYS A 64 1.26 0.40 4.74
CA LYS A 64 0.14 -0.55 4.71
C LYS A 64 0.40 -1.62 3.67
N ILE A 65 0.28 -2.88 4.06
CA ILE A 65 0.40 -4.04 3.16
C ILE A 65 -0.97 -4.68 2.98
N LEU A 66 -1.31 -4.99 1.73
CA LEU A 66 -2.52 -5.72 1.34
C LEU A 66 -2.13 -6.96 0.56
N LYS A 67 -2.79 -8.07 0.84
CA LYS A 67 -2.61 -9.32 0.10
C LYS A 67 -3.90 -9.60 -0.68
N CYS A 68 -3.77 -9.52 -1.99
CA CYS A 68 -4.86 -9.76 -2.94
C CYS A 68 -5.01 -11.25 -3.17
N ASN A 69 -6.23 -11.72 -3.41
CA ASN A 69 -6.45 -13.12 -3.78
C ASN A 69 -6.05 -13.43 -5.22
N ASP A 70 -6.11 -12.44 -6.10
CA ASP A 70 -5.92 -12.59 -7.53
C ASP A 70 -5.44 -11.28 -8.22
N ASP A 71 -5.00 -11.43 -9.47
CA ASP A 71 -4.56 -10.31 -10.31
C ASP A 71 -5.64 -9.25 -10.55
N PRO A 72 -6.92 -9.60 -10.82
CA PRO A 72 -7.98 -8.61 -10.96
C PRO A 72 -8.13 -7.71 -9.73
N THR A 73 -8.07 -8.25 -8.51
CA THR A 73 -8.09 -7.48 -7.27
C THR A 73 -6.92 -6.50 -7.20
N ARG A 74 -5.71 -6.98 -7.52
CA ARG A 74 -4.51 -6.14 -7.55
C ARG A 74 -4.64 -5.01 -8.57
N GLN A 75 -5.09 -5.31 -9.78
CA GLN A 75 -5.29 -4.33 -10.85
C GLN A 75 -6.33 -3.28 -10.45
N TRP A 76 -7.43 -3.72 -9.83
CA TRP A 76 -8.45 -2.81 -9.31
C TRP A 76 -7.86 -1.85 -8.28
N LEU A 77 -7.04 -2.33 -7.34
CA LEU A 77 -6.35 -1.46 -6.37
C LEU A 77 -5.45 -0.44 -7.05
N VAL A 78 -4.60 -0.88 -8.00
CA VAL A 78 -3.68 -0.01 -8.75
C VAL A 78 -4.44 1.08 -9.51
N GLN A 79 -5.62 0.77 -10.02
CA GLN A 79 -6.46 1.74 -10.74
C GLN A 79 -7.21 2.70 -9.80
N LYS A 80 -7.76 2.19 -8.69
CA LYS A 80 -8.66 2.97 -7.83
C LYS A 80 -7.94 3.82 -6.80
N VAL A 81 -6.86 3.33 -6.19
CA VAL A 81 -6.16 4.04 -5.12
C VAL A 81 -5.62 5.41 -5.56
N PRO A 82 -5.00 5.58 -6.74
CA PRO A 82 -4.54 6.90 -7.18
C PRO A 82 -5.68 7.91 -7.41
N LEU A 83 -6.91 7.44 -7.60
CA LEU A 83 -8.10 8.29 -7.78
C LEU A 83 -8.71 8.73 -6.44
N LEU A 84 -8.23 8.20 -5.32
CA LEU A 84 -8.65 8.62 -3.98
C LEU A 84 -7.94 9.93 -3.63
N GLU A 85 -8.46 11.03 -4.16
CA GLU A 85 -7.92 12.36 -3.92
C GLU A 85 -8.47 12.97 -2.62
N ALA A 86 -7.75 13.99 -2.10
CA ALA A 86 -8.19 14.86 -1.01
C ALA A 86 -8.57 14.15 0.32
N LEU A 87 -8.04 12.95 0.59
CA LEU A 87 -8.28 12.26 1.87
C LEU A 87 -7.64 13.00 3.06
N TRP A 88 -6.53 13.69 2.82
CA TRP A 88 -5.90 14.65 3.72
C TRP A 88 -5.07 15.63 2.90
N GLU A 89 -4.61 16.71 3.54
CA GLU A 89 -3.78 17.71 2.90
C GLU A 89 -2.50 17.09 2.33
N GLY A 90 -2.29 17.26 1.02
CA GLY A 90 -1.11 16.76 0.32
C GLY A 90 -1.08 15.26 0.04
N ALA A 91 -2.13 14.49 0.37
CA ALA A 91 -2.20 13.05 0.14
C ALA A 91 -1.88 12.67 -1.32
N LYS A 92 -0.95 11.74 -1.52
CA LYS A 92 -0.60 11.21 -2.85
C LYS A 92 -0.48 9.70 -2.80
N LEU A 93 -1.60 9.02 -2.97
CA LEU A 93 -1.68 7.57 -2.77
C LEU A 93 -1.27 6.79 -4.01
N GLU A 94 -0.53 5.70 -3.79
CA GLU A 94 -0.11 4.78 -4.83
C GLU A 94 -0.09 3.34 -4.31
N VAL A 95 -0.34 2.39 -5.20
CA VAL A 95 -0.16 0.96 -4.93
C VAL A 95 1.08 0.49 -5.69
N VAL A 96 2.06 -0.03 -4.96
CA VAL A 96 3.30 -0.55 -5.51
C VAL A 96 3.50 -2.00 -5.08
N ASP A 97 4.35 -2.73 -5.80
CA ASP A 97 4.80 -4.04 -5.33
C ASP A 97 5.57 -3.88 -4.02
N ARG A 98 5.47 -4.87 -3.13
CA ARG A 98 6.13 -4.83 -1.81
C ARG A 98 7.65 -4.54 -1.89
N GLU A 99 8.31 -4.95 -2.97
CA GLU A 99 9.75 -4.75 -3.19
C GLU A 99 10.11 -3.29 -3.53
N LEU A 100 9.11 -2.47 -3.91
CA LEU A 100 9.26 -1.07 -4.30
C LEU A 100 8.85 -0.10 -3.18
N ILE A 101 8.67 -0.59 -1.96
CA ILE A 101 8.42 0.27 -0.80
C ILE A 101 9.61 1.24 -0.66
N PRO A 102 9.37 2.57 -0.63
CA PRO A 102 10.44 3.54 -0.45
C PRO A 102 11.22 3.25 0.84
N SER A 103 12.52 3.08 0.71
CA SER A 103 13.42 2.96 1.84
C SER A 103 14.53 3.98 1.69
N ILE A 104 14.64 4.91 2.64
CA ILE A 104 15.80 5.78 2.73
C ILE A 104 16.99 4.92 3.16
N PRO A 105 18.10 4.88 2.39
CA PRO A 105 19.31 4.22 2.83
C PRO A 105 19.78 4.86 4.14
N LYS A 106 19.66 4.14 5.25
CA LYS A 106 20.24 4.57 6.52
C LYS A 106 21.74 4.36 6.45
N ALA A 107 22.49 5.38 6.03
CA ALA A 107 23.94 5.37 6.13
C ALA A 107 24.33 5.18 7.61
N LYS A 108 24.97 4.05 7.94
CA LYS A 108 25.60 3.86 9.24
C LYS A 108 27.03 4.37 9.13
N VAL A 109 27.28 5.58 9.64
CA VAL A 109 28.64 6.10 9.77
C VAL A 109 29.24 5.47 11.03
N LEU A 110 30.31 4.68 10.87
CA LEU A 110 31.16 4.28 11.99
C LEU A 110 32.06 5.47 12.30
N PHE A 111 31.82 6.14 13.43
CA PHE A 111 32.76 7.11 13.96
C PHE A 111 33.95 6.35 14.57
N PRO A 112 35.20 6.61 14.15
CA PRO A 112 36.36 6.07 14.85
C PRO A 112 36.40 6.69 16.25
N ILE A 113 36.41 5.85 17.28
CA ILE A 113 36.73 6.29 18.64
C ILE A 113 38.25 6.28 18.72
N ASP A 114 38.88 7.45 18.70
CA ASP A 114 40.29 7.57 19.09
C ASP A 114 40.39 7.32 20.60
N VAL A 115 40.85 6.13 20.97
CA VAL A 115 41.24 5.83 22.35
C VAL A 115 42.74 6.10 22.45
N GLN A 116 43.10 7.32 22.84
CA GLN A 116 44.46 7.62 23.30
C GLN A 116 44.58 7.14 24.75
N GLY A 117 45.47 6.18 24.98
CA GLY A 117 45.89 5.68 26.30
C GLY A 117 47.36 5.38 26.28
#